data_AF-A0A917CB08-F1
#
_entry.id   AF-A0A917CB08-F1
#
_cell.length_a   1.000
_cell.length_b   1.000
_cell.length_c   1.000
_cell.angle_alpha   90.00
_cell.angle_beta   90.00
_cell.angle_gamma   90.00
#
_symmetry.space_group_name_H-M   'P 1'
#
loop_
_entity.id
_entity.type
_entity.pdbx_description
1 polymer ?
#
loop_
_entity_poly.entity_id
_entity_poly.type
_entity_poly.pdbx_seq_one_letter_code
_entity_poly.pdbx_strand_id
1 'polypeptide(L)' 'MFPENAQFSAPSGFMDAIRDAASKNFMTQSEYLRRCALQQLERDGVSLPAPPAPSKRARKA' A
#
# COMPACT_ATOMS: atom_id res chain seq x y z
N MET A 1 -7.79 -6.68 6.70
CA MET A 1 -7.88 -5.29 7.18
C MET A 1 -6.45 -4.84 7.42
N PHE A 2 -5.94 -3.87 6.68
CA PHE A 2 -4.60 -3.33 6.89
C PHE A 2 -4.71 -2.32 8.05
N PRO A 3 -4.11 -2.59 9.23
CA PRO A 3 -4.36 -1.81 10.44
C PRO A 3 -3.61 -0.48 10.48
N GLU A 4 -2.64 -0.27 9.58
CA GLU A 4 -1.75 0.88 9.57
C GLU A 4 -2.09 1.83 8.42
N ASN A 5 -2.28 3.12 8.74
CA ASN A 5 -2.47 4.18 7.76
C ASN A 5 -1.17 4.98 7.64
N ALA A 6 -0.71 5.21 6.40
CA ALA A 6 0.40 6.11 6.12
C ALA A 6 -0.14 7.46 5.63
N GLN A 7 0.32 8.55 6.24
CA GLN A 7 0.01 9.92 5.81
C GLN A 7 1.33 10.69 5.64
N PHE A 8 1.45 11.41 4.54
CA PHE A 8 2.61 12.25 4.24
C PHE A 8 2.20 13.42 3.34
N SER A 9 2.96 14.51 3.40
CA SER A 9 2.83 15.62 2.47
C SER A 9 3.55 15.30 1.17
N ALA A 10 2.93 15.64 0.04
CA ALA A 10 3.49 15.39 -1.28
C ALA A 10 3.55 16.70 -2.10
N PRO A 11 4.46 16.78 -3.10
CA PRO A 11 4.52 17.93 -4.01
C PRO A 11 3.21 18.12 -4.80
N SER A 12 3.01 19.32 -5.33
CA SER A 12 1.90 19.62 -6.23
C SER A 12 1.91 18.69 -7.45
N GLY A 13 0.75 18.14 -7.82
CA GLY A 13 0.60 17.22 -8.96
C GLY A 13 1.01 15.78 -8.69
N PHE A 14 1.51 15.45 -7.49
CA PHE A 14 1.90 14.08 -7.13
C PHE A 14 0.73 13.09 -7.31
N MET A 15 -0.44 13.41 -6.75
CA MET A 15 -1.60 12.51 -6.84
C MET A 15 -2.15 12.36 -8.27
N ASP A 16 -1.99 13.37 -9.13
CA ASP A 16 -2.37 13.27 -10.54
C ASP A 16 -1.42 12.35 -11.31
N ALA A 17 -0.12 12.45 -11.06
CA ALA A 17 0.87 11.53 -11.63
C ALA A 17 0.64 10.08 -11.17
N ILE A 18 0.32 9.88 -9.89
CA ILE A 18 -0.05 8.56 -9.35
C ILE A 18 -1.32 8.04 -9.99
N ARG A 19 -2.33 8.89 -10.20
CA ARG A 19 -3.58 8.50 -10.87
C ARG A 19 -3.31 8.02 -12.30
N ASP A 20 -2.56 8.80 -13.08
CA ASP A 20 -2.20 8.43 -14.46
C ASP A 20 -1.40 7.11 -14.51
N ALA A 21 -0.40 6.96 -13.63
CA ALA A 21 0.40 5.74 -13.56
C ALA A 21 -0.42 4.52 -13.12
N ALA A 22 -1.32 4.68 -12.14
CA ALA A 22 -2.21 3.62 -11.70
C ALA A 22 -3.18 3.18 -12.81
N SER A 23 -3.73 4.14 -13.58
CA SER A 23 -4.59 3.86 -14.73
C SER A 23 -3.86 3.08 -15.82
N LYS A 24 -2.61 3.44 -16.15
CA LYS A 24 -1.78 2.70 -17.12
C LYS A 24 -1.49 1.26 -16.72
N ASN A 25 -1.52 0.96 -15.42
CA ASN A 25 -1.28 -0.37 -14.87
C ASN A 25 -2.57 -1.12 -14.48
N PHE A 26 -3.75 -0.58 -14.77
CA PHE A 26 -5.05 -1.14 -14.39
C PHE A 26 -5.18 -1.39 -12.87
N MET A 27 -4.65 -0.47 -12.05
CA MET A 27 -4.66 -0.58 -10.59
C MET A 27 -5.33 0.64 -9.94
N THR A 28 -5.68 0.52 -8.66
CA THR A 28 -6.08 1.67 -7.85
C THR A 28 -4.84 2.48 -7.43
N GLN A 29 -5.02 3.77 -7.12
CA GLN A 29 -3.92 4.64 -6.65
C GLN A 29 -3.23 4.06 -5.40
N SER A 30 -4.01 3.54 -4.45
CA SER A 30 -3.48 2.94 -3.22
C SER A 30 -2.69 1.66 -3.49
N GLU A 31 -3.14 0.82 -4.43
CA GLU A 31 -2.41 -0.39 -4.82
C GLU A 31 -1.10 -0.04 -5.54
N TYR A 32 -1.14 0.96 -6.42
CA TYR A 32 0.05 1.45 -7.12
C TYR A 32 1.09 1.97 -6.12
N LEU A 33 0.69 2.86 -5.20
CA LEU A 33 1.57 3.39 -4.15
C LEU A 33 2.14 2.27 -3.27
N ARG A 34 1.30 1.31 -2.87
CA ARG A 34 1.74 0.15 -2.09
C ARG A 34 2.82 -0.63 -2.84
N ARG A 35 2.62 -0.92 -4.13
CA ARG A 35 3.61 -1.66 -4.93
C ARG A 35 4.92 -0.89 -5.07
N CYS A 36 4.86 0.41 -5.33
CA CYS A 36 6.07 1.24 -5.38
C CYS A 36 6.85 1.20 -4.07
N ALA A 37 6.16 1.33 -2.93
CA ALA A 37 6.78 1.25 -1.62
C ALA A 37 7.40 -0.13 -1.35
N LEU A 38 6.67 -1.22 -1.64
CA LEU A 38 7.16 -2.58 -1.47
C LEU A 38 8.39 -2.87 -2.33
N GLN A 39 8.35 -2.47 -3.60
CA GLN A 39 9.48 -2.66 -4.52
C GLN A 39 10.72 -1.88 -4.06
N GLN A 40 10.55 -0.65 -3.57
CA GLN A 40 11.67 0.12 -3.06
C GLN A 40 12.25 -0.51 -1.79
N LEU A 41 11.42 -0.92 -0.85
CA LEU A 41 11.85 -1.61 0.38
C LEU A 41 12.60 -2.92 0.06
N GLU A 42 12.11 -3.71 -0.88
CA GLU A 42 12.79 -4.94 -1.32
C GLU A 42 14.18 -4.64 -1.92
N ARG A 43 14.28 -3.60 -2.76
CA ARG A 43 15.56 -3.14 -3.33
C ARG A 43 16.53 -2.65 -2.26
N ASP A 44 16.01 -2.06 -1.19
CA ASP A 44 16.79 -1.60 -0.03
C ASP A 44 17.14 -2.74 0.94
N GLY A 45 16.73 -3.98 0.65
CA GLY A 45 16.94 -5.16 1.50
C GLY A 45 16.06 -5.20 2.74
N VAL A 46 15.01 -4.37 2.79
CA VAL A 46 14.07 -4.28 3.91
C VAL A 46 12.88 -5.20 3.67
N SER A 47 12.76 -6.25 4.47
CA SER A 47 11.58 -7.13 4.45
C SER A 47 10.51 -6.64 5.41
N LEU A 48 9.27 -6.49 4.93
CA LEU A 48 8.14 -6.20 5.79
C LEU A 48 7.69 -7.46 6.55
N PRO A 49 7.28 -7.35 7.83
CA PRO A 49 6.73 -8.47 8.56
C PRO A 49 5.44 -8.95 7.88
N ALA A 50 5.27 -10.28 7.81
CA ALA A 50 4.08 -10.88 7.23
C ALA A 50 2.81 -10.36 7.94
N PRO A 51 1.72 -10.08 7.20
CA PRO A 51 0.49 -9.60 7.82
C PRO A 51 0.02 -10.58 8.88
N PRO A 52 -0.45 -10.10 10.05
CA PRO A 52 -0.93 -10.97 11.10
C PRO A 52 -2.06 -11.85 10.57
N ALA A 53 -1.96 -13.15 10.82
CA ALA A 53 -2.96 -14.12 10.39
C ALA A 53 -4.35 -13.67 10.86
N PRO A 54 -5.42 -13.84 10.05
CA PRO A 54 -6.75 -13.40 10.40
C PRO A 54 -7.15 -14.07 11.72
N SER A 55 -7.22 -13.27 12.79
CA SER A 55 -7.71 -13.72 14.08
C SER A 55 -9.14 -14.21 13.87
N LYS A 56 -9.37 -15.52 14.05
CA LYS A 56 -10.72 -16.09 14.09
C LYS A 56 -11.49 -15.33 15.18
N ARG A 57 -12.26 -14.31 14.79
CA ARG A 57 -13.24 -13.68 15.68
C ARG A 57 -14.17 -14.82 16.09
N ALA A 58 -14.06 -15.23 17.35
CA ALA A 58 -14.96 -16.17 17.98
C ALA A 58 -16.38 -15.67 17.75
N ARG A 59 -17.13 -16.41 16.93
CA ARG A 59 -18.54 -16.18 16.68
C ARG A 59 -19.26 -16.51 18.00
N LYS A 60 -19.55 -15.49 18.80
CA LYS A 60 -20.42 -15.60 19.98
C LYS A 60 -21.81 -15.15 19.54
N ALA A 61 -22.68 -16.12 19.28
CA ALA A 61 -24.13 -16.01 19.31
C ALA A 61 -24.67 -17.43 19.51
#